data_AF-A0A7C7NR64-F1
#
_entry.id   AF-A0A7C7NR64-F1
#
_cell.length_a   1.000
_cell.length_b   1.000
_cell.length_c   1.000
_cell.angle_alpha   90.00
_cell.angle_beta   90.00
_cell.angle_gamma   90.00
#
_symmetry.space_group_name_H-M   'P 1'
#
loop_
_entity.id
_entity.type
_entity.pdbx_description
1 polymer ?
#
loop_
_entity_poly.entity_id
_entity_poly.type
_entity_poly.pdbx_seq_one_letter_code
_entity_poly.pdbx_strand_id
1 'polypeptide(L)'
;DRKGLKIAVINLMGLTFMNPYLENPFLTFDRIYEEIKPRVDIVVVDFHAEATSEKQAFGLYAKGRAQIVFGTHTHVPTADERIIDGETAYITDVGMSGVRDTVIGMNFKESISLYLTGIKKKFHVPDKGDTVFNALVVDIDENSLKPVKVERIQKFYPWEELRGLSV
;
A
#
# COMPACT_ATOMS: atom_id res chain seq x y z
N ASP A 1 -19.97 5.03 -4.62
CA ASP A 1 -20.38 5.43 -5.98
C ASP A 1 -19.75 6.77 -6.36
N ARG A 2 -19.08 6.84 -7.52
CA ARG A 2 -18.57 8.08 -8.10
C ARG A 2 -19.03 8.15 -9.54
N LYS A 3 -19.80 9.19 -9.91
CA LYS A 3 -20.42 9.32 -11.25
C LYS A 3 -21.24 8.09 -11.68
N GLY A 4 -21.80 7.33 -10.74
CA GLY A 4 -22.55 6.09 -11.02
C GLY A 4 -21.69 4.82 -11.08
N LEU A 5 -20.35 4.93 -11.08
CA LEU A 5 -19.45 3.77 -10.98
C LEU A 5 -19.36 3.28 -9.53
N LYS A 6 -19.46 1.96 -9.38
CA LYS A 6 -19.32 1.22 -8.12
C LYS A 6 -17.89 0.72 -7.98
N ILE A 7 -17.25 1.11 -6.88
CA ILE A 7 -15.85 0.79 -6.61
C ILE A 7 -15.81 -0.13 -5.38
N ALA A 8 -15.19 -1.29 -5.52
CA ALA A 8 -14.82 -2.15 -4.41
C ALA A 8 -13.38 -1.93 -4.00
N VAL A 9 -13.16 -1.88 -2.69
CA VAL A 9 -11.83 -1.84 -2.07
C VAL A 9 -11.67 -3.10 -1.25
N ILE A 10 -10.63 -3.86 -1.55
CA ILE A 10 -10.30 -5.13 -0.88
C ILE A 10 -8.96 -4.93 -0.17
N ASN A 11 -8.88 -5.36 1.09
CA ASN A 11 -7.62 -5.44 1.83
C ASN A 11 -7.29 -6.90 2.09
N LEU A 12 -6.07 -7.32 1.79
CA LEU A 12 -5.56 -8.67 1.93
C LEU A 12 -4.19 -8.64 2.60
N MET A 13 -3.90 -9.66 3.40
CA MET A 13 -2.61 -9.79 4.08
C MET A 13 -1.78 -10.93 3.47
N GLY A 14 -0.51 -10.67 3.22
CA GLY A 14 0.45 -11.69 2.78
C GLY A 14 0.81 -12.67 3.89
N LEU A 15 1.43 -13.79 3.52
CA LEU A 15 1.83 -14.85 4.45
C LEU A 15 3.34 -14.88 4.70
N THR A 16 4.14 -14.56 3.68
CA THR A 16 5.60 -14.72 3.73
C THR A 16 6.20 -13.73 4.72
N PHE A 17 6.95 -14.22 5.73
CA PHE A 17 7.49 -13.44 6.85
C PHE A 17 6.43 -12.75 7.74
N MET A 18 5.16 -13.12 7.58
CA MET A 18 4.03 -12.58 8.33
C MET A 18 3.33 -13.68 9.13
N ASN A 19 2.03 -13.54 9.40
CA ASN A 19 1.25 -14.52 10.15
C ASN A 19 0.94 -15.74 9.26
N PRO A 20 1.53 -16.93 9.53
CA PRO A 20 1.33 -18.10 8.69
C PRO A 20 -0.04 -18.79 8.92
N TYR A 21 -0.84 -18.34 9.89
CA TYR A 21 -2.12 -18.95 10.25
C TYR A 21 -3.33 -18.33 9.52
N LEU A 22 -3.10 -17.42 8.59
CA LEU A 22 -4.16 -16.83 7.77
C LEU A 22 -4.53 -17.74 6.58
N GLU A 23 -5.71 -17.52 6.01
CA GLU A 23 -6.09 -18.12 4.73
C GLU A 23 -5.14 -17.67 3.61
N ASN A 24 -5.05 -18.47 2.54
CA ASN A 24 -4.25 -18.09 1.37
C ASN A 24 -4.87 -16.85 0.68
N PRO A 25 -4.16 -15.72 0.60
CA PRO A 25 -4.74 -14.47 0.10
C PRO A 25 -5.13 -14.51 -1.38
N PHE A 26 -4.51 -15.39 -2.18
CA PHE A 26 -4.84 -15.56 -3.60
C PHE A 26 -6.20 -16.23 -3.76
N LEU A 27 -6.47 -17.28 -2.97
CA LEU A 27 -7.76 -17.98 -2.99
C LEU A 27 -8.86 -17.14 -2.33
N THR A 28 -8.51 -16.41 -1.26
CA THR A 28 -9.44 -15.46 -0.63
C THR A 28 -9.82 -14.35 -1.61
N PHE A 29 -8.88 -13.83 -2.41
CA PHE A 29 -9.15 -12.87 -3.48
C PHE A 29 -10.14 -13.45 -4.50
N ASP A 30 -9.95 -14.67 -4.99
CA ASP A 30 -10.86 -15.29 -5.95
C ASP A 30 -12.29 -15.39 -5.42
N ARG A 31 -12.44 -15.86 -4.18
CA ARG A 31 -13.76 -15.98 -3.54
C ARG A 31 -14.46 -14.63 -3.43
N ILE A 32 -13.75 -13.60 -2.98
CA ILE A 32 -14.29 -12.23 -2.87
C ILE A 32 -14.64 -11.69 -4.26
N TYR A 33 -13.72 -11.81 -5.23
CA TYR A 33 -13.90 -11.31 -6.58
C TYR A 33 -15.13 -11.92 -7.25
N GLU A 34 -15.31 -13.24 -7.15
CA GLU A 34 -16.48 -13.92 -7.72
C GLU A 34 -17.81 -13.45 -7.12
N GLU A 35 -17.82 -13.11 -5.82
CA GLU A 35 -19.00 -12.58 -5.14
C GLU A 35 -19.35 -11.15 -5.61
N ILE A 36 -18.33 -10.30 -5.78
CA ILE A 36 -18.55 -8.86 -6.02
C ILE A 36 -18.61 -8.49 -7.51
N LYS A 37 -17.96 -9.25 -8.40
CA LYS A 37 -17.82 -8.90 -9.83
C LYS A 37 -19.15 -8.59 -10.56
N PRO A 38 -20.33 -9.14 -10.20
CA PRO A 38 -21.58 -8.77 -10.86
C PRO A 38 -22.12 -7.39 -10.44
N ARG A 39 -21.52 -6.75 -9.43
CA ARG A 39 -22.07 -5.57 -8.74
C ARG A 39 -21.13 -4.37 -8.72
N VAL A 40 -19.92 -4.50 -9.27
CA VAL A 40 -18.87 -3.48 -9.18
C VAL A 40 -18.22 -3.26 -10.55
N ASP A 41 -17.81 -2.03 -10.81
CA ASP A 41 -17.17 -1.62 -12.05
C ASP A 41 -15.64 -1.59 -11.91
N ILE A 42 -15.15 -1.22 -10.72
CA ILE A 42 -13.73 -1.08 -10.41
C ILE A 42 -13.39 -1.83 -9.12
N VAL A 43 -12.30 -2.59 -9.15
CA VAL A 43 -11.74 -3.30 -8.01
C VAL A 43 -10.36 -2.74 -7.70
N VAL A 44 -10.18 -2.32 -6.45
CA VAL A 44 -8.94 -1.81 -5.87
C VAL A 44 -8.49 -2.77 -4.78
N VAL A 45 -7.22 -3.18 -4.80
CA VAL A 45 -6.65 -4.09 -3.81
C VAL A 45 -5.46 -3.44 -3.11
N ASP A 46 -5.57 -3.31 -1.79
CA ASP A 46 -4.42 -3.13 -0.89
C ASP A 46 -3.90 -4.50 -0.49
N PHE A 47 -2.67 -4.81 -0.89
CA PHE A 47 -2.01 -6.07 -0.54
C PHE A 47 -0.93 -5.83 0.51
N HIS A 48 -1.33 -5.91 1.77
CA HIS A 48 -0.49 -5.67 2.94
C HIS A 48 0.43 -6.87 3.20
N ALA A 49 1.66 -6.80 2.69
CA ALA A 49 2.57 -7.95 2.67
C ALA A 49 4.04 -7.55 2.90
N GLU A 50 4.86 -8.46 3.42
CA GLU A 50 6.31 -8.21 3.60
C GLU A 50 7.11 -8.57 2.34
N ALA A 51 6.94 -9.80 1.83
CA ALA A 51 7.78 -10.29 0.74
C ALA A 51 7.42 -9.65 -0.62
N THR A 52 8.41 -9.03 -1.25
CA THR A 52 8.28 -8.45 -2.60
C THR A 52 7.90 -9.49 -3.65
N SER A 53 8.38 -10.73 -3.52
CA SER A 53 8.01 -11.84 -4.40
C SER A 53 6.51 -12.16 -4.33
N GLU A 54 5.94 -12.21 -3.13
CA GLU A 54 4.52 -12.48 -2.91
C GLU A 54 3.67 -11.33 -3.49
N LYS A 55 4.10 -10.08 -3.28
CA LYS A 55 3.42 -8.90 -3.84
C LYS A 55 3.42 -8.87 -5.36
N GLN A 56 4.55 -9.18 -5.99
CA GLN A 56 4.64 -9.20 -7.46
C GLN A 56 3.84 -10.37 -8.04
N ALA A 57 3.91 -11.55 -7.41
CA ALA A 57 3.09 -12.69 -7.79
C ALA A 57 1.59 -12.36 -7.69
N PHE A 58 1.17 -11.69 -6.61
CA PHE A 58 -0.23 -11.28 -6.44
C PHE A 58 -0.66 -10.24 -7.49
N GLY A 59 0.16 -9.22 -7.76
CA GLY A 59 -0.12 -8.24 -8.81
C GLY A 59 -0.31 -8.88 -10.20
N LEU A 60 0.53 -9.85 -10.55
CA LEU A 60 0.41 -10.62 -11.79
C LEU A 60 -0.81 -11.55 -11.77
N TYR A 61 -1.14 -12.12 -10.61
CA TYR A 61 -2.29 -13.01 -10.42
C TYR A 61 -3.61 -12.27 -10.59
N ALA A 62 -3.76 -11.10 -9.97
CA ALA A 62 -4.99 -10.30 -9.98
C ALA A 62 -5.16 -9.44 -11.25
N LYS A 63 -4.15 -9.42 -12.13
CA LYS A 63 -4.15 -8.66 -13.38
C LYS A 63 -5.42 -8.90 -14.21
N GLY A 64 -6.07 -7.82 -14.65
CA GLY A 64 -7.33 -7.87 -15.43
C GLY A 64 -8.59 -8.18 -14.62
N ARG A 65 -8.45 -8.49 -13.33
CA ARG A 65 -9.57 -8.64 -12.38
C ARG A 65 -9.63 -7.47 -11.40
N ALA A 66 -8.49 -6.88 -11.08
CA ALA A 66 -8.38 -5.63 -10.34
C ALA A 66 -7.74 -4.54 -11.20
N GLN A 67 -8.33 -3.35 -11.23
CA GLN A 67 -7.79 -2.20 -11.95
C GLN A 67 -6.60 -1.59 -11.22
N ILE A 68 -6.57 -1.70 -9.89
CA ILE A 68 -5.50 -1.17 -9.05
C ILE A 68 -5.11 -2.23 -8.02
N VAL A 69 -3.83 -2.57 -7.98
CA VAL A 69 -3.25 -3.42 -6.94
C VAL A 69 -2.01 -2.73 -6.40
N PHE A 70 -2.02 -2.32 -5.14
CA PHE A 70 -0.86 -1.67 -4.52
C PHE A 70 -0.47 -2.41 -3.25
N GLY A 71 0.83 -2.55 -3.01
CA GLY A 71 1.31 -3.10 -1.76
C GLY A 71 1.47 -2.04 -0.67
N THR A 72 1.40 -2.50 0.56
CA THR A 72 1.73 -1.74 1.79
C THR A 72 2.50 -2.66 2.75
N HIS A 73 2.83 -2.17 3.96
CA HIS A 73 3.52 -2.84 5.09
C HIS A 73 4.99 -2.42 5.29
N THR A 74 5.81 -2.34 4.24
CA THR A 74 7.27 -2.19 4.43
C THR A 74 7.69 -0.77 4.78
N HIS A 75 6.76 0.20 4.68
CA HIS A 75 6.92 1.62 4.97
C HIS A 75 7.91 2.38 4.06
N VAL A 76 8.56 1.70 3.12
CA VAL A 76 9.49 2.31 2.16
C VAL A 76 8.86 2.24 0.77
N PRO A 77 8.61 3.40 0.12
CA PRO A 77 8.00 3.41 -1.21
C PRO A 77 8.94 2.77 -2.23
N THR A 78 8.38 1.97 -3.13
CA THR A 78 9.10 1.44 -4.28
C THR A 78 8.97 2.36 -5.49
N ALA A 79 9.86 2.19 -6.48
CA ALA A 79 9.86 2.97 -7.72
C ALA A 79 9.52 2.08 -8.94
N ASP A 80 8.66 1.08 -8.73
CA ASP A 80 8.26 0.08 -9.73
C ASP A 80 6.82 0.27 -10.21
N GLU A 81 6.24 1.46 -10.00
CA GLU A 81 4.90 1.78 -10.43
C GLU A 81 4.73 1.59 -11.95
N ARG A 82 3.73 0.80 -12.36
CA ARG A 82 3.48 0.51 -13.77
C ARG A 82 2.06 0.05 -14.02
N ILE A 83 1.65 0.04 -15.29
CA ILE A 83 0.42 -0.62 -15.72
C ILE A 83 0.81 -1.96 -16.36
N ILE A 84 0.32 -3.06 -15.79
CA ILE A 84 0.60 -4.41 -16.25
C ILE A 84 -0.35 -4.76 -17.41
N ASP A 85 0.22 -4.96 -18.59
CA ASP A 85 -0.47 -5.30 -19.85
C ASP A 85 -1.67 -4.39 -20.21
N GLY A 86 -1.68 -3.15 -19.74
CA GLY A 86 -2.78 -2.21 -19.96
C GLY A 86 -4.04 -2.47 -19.11
N GLU A 87 -4.00 -3.43 -18.17
CA GLU A 87 -5.19 -3.87 -17.42
C GLU A 87 -5.18 -3.45 -15.95
N THR A 88 -3.99 -3.37 -15.32
CA THR A 88 -3.88 -3.19 -13.86
C THR A 88 -2.74 -2.26 -13.49
N ALA A 89 -3.05 -1.17 -12.77
CA ALA A 89 -2.04 -0.32 -12.15
C ALA A 89 -1.46 -1.03 -10.92
N TYR A 90 -0.14 -1.00 -10.81
CA TYR A 90 0.61 -1.75 -9.79
C TYR A 90 1.75 -0.95 -9.20
N ILE A 91 2.01 -1.14 -7.90
CA ILE A 91 3.24 -0.76 -7.20
C ILE A 91 3.53 -1.75 -6.06
N THR A 92 4.80 -2.11 -5.82
CA THR A 92 5.16 -3.07 -4.76
C THR A 92 4.96 -2.50 -3.36
N ASP A 93 5.29 -1.25 -3.07
CA ASP A 93 4.90 -0.62 -1.80
C ASP A 93 4.66 0.88 -1.99
N VAL A 94 3.52 1.36 -1.52
CA VAL A 94 3.19 2.80 -1.55
C VAL A 94 4.07 3.58 -0.57
N GLY A 95 4.63 2.94 0.46
CA GLY A 95 5.39 3.57 1.52
C GLY A 95 4.51 4.17 2.61
N MET A 96 5.15 4.62 3.69
CA MET A 96 4.48 5.19 4.86
C MET A 96 4.20 6.69 4.68
N SER A 97 3.11 7.19 5.27
CA SER A 97 2.96 8.61 5.56
C SER A 97 3.17 8.86 7.06
N GLY A 98 4.16 9.67 7.43
CA GLY A 98 4.56 9.87 8.82
C GLY A 98 5.90 10.59 8.96
N VAL A 99 6.42 10.68 10.19
CA VAL A 99 7.69 11.37 10.46
C VAL A 99 8.84 10.71 9.70
N ARG A 100 9.54 11.50 8.88
CA ARG A 100 10.55 11.05 7.92
C ARG A 100 11.76 10.43 8.60
N ASP A 101 12.33 11.13 9.57
CA ASP A 101 13.62 10.76 10.18
C ASP A 101 13.42 9.75 11.32
N THR A 102 12.83 8.62 10.95
CA THR A 102 12.48 7.50 11.82
C THR A 102 12.96 6.18 11.22
N VAL A 103 12.94 5.11 12.02
CA VAL A 103 13.19 3.75 11.51
C VAL A 103 11.83 3.08 11.37
N ILE A 104 11.29 3.05 10.15
CA ILE A 104 10.01 2.42 9.81
C ILE A 104 8.85 3.03 10.66
N GLY A 105 8.92 4.34 10.96
CA GLY A 105 7.94 5.06 11.77
C GLY A 105 8.22 5.07 13.28
N MET A 106 9.25 4.37 13.74
CA MET A 106 9.64 4.32 15.16
C MET A 106 10.82 5.25 15.46
N ASN A 107 10.89 5.74 16.70
CA ASN A 107 12.00 6.58 17.17
C ASN A 107 13.34 5.89 16.92
N PHE A 108 14.21 6.55 16.13
CA PHE A 108 15.45 5.95 15.66
C PHE A 108 16.40 5.54 16.81
N LYS A 109 16.37 6.24 17.95
CA LYS A 109 17.27 5.93 19.09
C LYS A 109 16.97 4.56 19.68
N GLU A 110 15.70 4.18 19.71
CA GLU A 110 15.25 2.90 20.26
C GLU A 110 15.59 1.75 19.30
N SER A 111 15.36 1.96 18.00
CA SER A 111 15.75 1.01 16.96
C SER A 111 17.26 0.80 16.93
N ILE A 112 18.07 1.88 16.94
CA ILE A 112 19.53 1.77 17.00
C ILE A 112 19.96 1.03 18.28
N SER A 113 19.37 1.35 19.43
CA SER A 113 19.69 0.66 20.69
C SER A 113 19.42 -0.84 20.61
N LEU A 114 18.33 -1.27 19.97
CA LEU A 114 18.04 -2.68 19.76
C LEU A 114 19.16 -3.35 18.96
N TYR A 115 19.57 -2.78 17.83
CA TYR A 115 20.59 -3.39 16.97
C TYR A 115 21.99 -3.37 17.60
N LEU A 116 22.33 -2.36 18.41
CA LEU A 116 23.63 -2.30 19.09
C LEU A 116 23.75 -3.25 20.27
N THR A 117 22.64 -3.53 20.97
CA THR A 117 22.68 -4.23 22.27
C THR A 117 21.97 -5.58 22.26
N GLY A 118 21.12 -5.86 21.27
CA GLY A 118 20.20 -7.00 21.25
C GLY A 118 19.04 -6.89 22.26
N ILE A 119 18.99 -5.83 23.08
CA ILE A 119 17.98 -5.67 24.14
C ILE A 119 16.74 -5.00 23.55
N LYS A 120 15.61 -5.71 23.60
CA LYS A 120 14.31 -5.16 23.22
C LYS A 120 13.89 -4.07 24.19
N LYS A 121 13.54 -2.91 23.65
CA LYS A 121 12.93 -1.78 24.36
C LYS A 121 11.55 -1.49 23.78
N LYS A 122 10.75 -0.74 24.53
CA LYS A 122 9.49 -0.23 24.00
C LYS A 122 9.79 0.77 22.86
N PHE A 123 9.15 0.57 21.72
CA PHE A 123 9.20 1.51 20.61
C PHE A 123 8.15 2.62 20.81
N HIS A 124 8.54 3.84 20.45
CA HIS A 124 7.67 5.01 20.43
C HIS A 124 7.58 5.60 19.03
N VAL A 125 6.36 5.92 18.62
CA VAL A 125 6.10 6.72 17.43
C VAL A 125 6.40 8.18 17.76
N PRO A 126 7.23 8.90 16.99
CA PRO A 126 7.46 10.32 17.24
C PRO A 126 6.20 11.15 16.97
N ASP A 127 5.84 12.01 17.92
CA ASP A 127 4.66 12.90 17.79
C ASP A 127 4.92 14.14 16.92
N LYS A 128 6.19 14.42 16.59
CA LYS A 128 6.63 15.64 15.90
C LYS A 128 7.80 15.36 14.97
N GLY A 129 7.87 16.10 13.87
CA GLY A 129 8.99 16.12 12.95
C GLY A 129 8.54 16.31 11.50
N ASP A 130 9.50 16.58 10.63
CA ASP A 130 9.27 16.63 9.18
C ASP A 130 8.60 15.35 8.73
N THR A 131 7.52 15.49 7.97
CA THR A 131 6.67 14.37 7.56
C THR A 131 6.85 14.10 6.09
N VAL A 132 6.96 12.82 5.75
CA VAL A 132 6.81 12.36 4.38
C VAL A 132 5.36 11.93 4.17
N PHE A 133 4.78 12.34 3.06
CA PHE A 133 3.50 11.86 2.56
C PHE A 133 3.77 11.05 1.29
N ASN A 134 3.40 9.78 1.32
CA ASN A 134 3.46 8.92 0.15
C ASN A 134 2.05 8.50 -0.26
N ALA A 135 1.79 8.46 -1.57
CA ALA A 135 0.54 8.02 -2.15
C ALA A 135 0.74 7.47 -3.57
N LEU A 136 -0.25 6.74 -4.07
CA LEU A 136 -0.33 6.33 -5.47
C LEU A 136 -1.51 7.05 -6.12
N VAL A 137 -1.28 7.70 -7.26
CA VAL A 137 -2.33 8.31 -8.08
C VAL A 137 -2.51 7.44 -9.33
N VAL A 138 -3.76 7.06 -9.60
CA VAL A 138 -4.12 6.26 -10.77
C VAL A 138 -5.28 6.94 -11.48
N ASP A 139 -5.11 7.16 -12.78
CA ASP A 139 -6.19 7.61 -13.66
C ASP A 139 -6.82 6.38 -14.33
N ILE A 140 -8.14 6.24 -14.18
CA ILE A 140 -8.96 5.21 -14.82
C ILE A 140 -9.79 5.86 -15.92
N ASP A 141 -9.76 5.30 -17.13
CA ASP A 141 -10.65 5.72 -18.22
C ASP A 141 -12.09 5.26 -17.94
N GLU A 142 -13.05 6.19 -17.99
CA GLU A 142 -14.44 5.95 -17.58
C GLU A 142 -15.19 5.01 -18.56
N ASN A 143 -14.71 4.84 -19.79
CA ASN A 143 -15.37 4.02 -20.80
C ASN A 143 -14.87 2.58 -20.79
N SER A 144 -13.55 2.40 -20.81
CA SER A 144 -12.90 1.09 -20.80
C SER A 144 -12.76 0.51 -19.41
N LEU A 145 -12.87 1.34 -18.36
CA LEU A 145 -12.60 1.02 -16.97
C LEU A 145 -11.18 0.51 -16.73
N LYS A 146 -10.24 0.87 -17.62
CA LYS A 146 -8.84 0.48 -17.53
C LYS A 146 -7.98 1.63 -16.99
N PRO A 147 -6.91 1.33 -16.24
CA PRO A 147 -5.93 2.33 -15.87
C PRO A 147 -5.20 2.85 -17.10
N VAL A 148 -5.06 4.17 -17.19
CA VAL A 148 -4.35 4.85 -18.29
C VAL A 148 -3.10 5.60 -17.82
N LYS A 149 -3.02 5.92 -16.53
CA LYS A 149 -1.84 6.54 -15.91
C LYS A 149 -1.68 6.04 -14.47
N VAL A 150 -0.43 5.87 -14.06
CA VAL A 150 -0.06 5.61 -12.66
C VAL A 150 1.15 6.49 -12.30
N GLU A 151 1.11 7.10 -11.13
CA GLU A 151 2.14 8.00 -10.64
C GLU A 151 2.28 7.87 -9.11
N ARG A 152 3.49 7.60 -8.61
CA ARG A 152 3.76 7.69 -7.18
C ARG A 152 3.94 9.16 -6.78
N ILE A 153 3.42 9.50 -5.61
CA ILE A 153 3.61 10.80 -4.97
C ILE A 153 4.49 10.57 -3.75
N GLN A 154 5.55 11.36 -3.65
CA GLN A 154 6.34 11.52 -2.43
C GLN A 154 6.53 13.01 -2.18
N LYS A 155 5.94 13.51 -1.10
CA LYS A 155 6.04 14.91 -0.70
C LYS A 155 6.57 15.02 0.71
N PHE A 156 7.38 16.05 0.94
CA PHE A 156 7.95 16.36 2.24
C PHE A 156 7.31 17.63 2.77
N TYR A 157 6.87 17.58 4.02
CA TYR A 157 6.27 18.70 4.73
C TYR A 157 7.09 18.99 5.98
N PRO A 158 7.71 20.18 6.07
CA PRO A 158 8.38 20.64 7.28
C PRO A 158 7.41 20.66 8.47
N TRP A 159 7.90 20.32 9.67
CA TRP A 159 7.08 20.33 10.88
C TRP A 159 6.42 21.70 11.15
N GLU A 160 7.09 22.78 10.77
CA GLU A 160 6.62 24.16 10.94
C GLU A 160 5.34 24.46 10.17
N GLU A 161 5.11 23.78 9.04
CA GLU A 161 3.89 23.88 8.24
C GLU A 161 2.75 23.04 8.83
N LEU A 162 3.08 21.98 9.58
CA LEU A 162 2.12 21.03 10.14
C LEU A 162 1.65 21.39 11.54
N ARG A 163 2.48 22.06 12.35
CA ARG A 163 2.21 22.38 13.76
C ARG A 163 0.95 23.22 14.02
N GLY A 164 0.33 23.78 12.99
CA GLY A 164 -0.93 24.54 13.06
C GLY A 164 -2.14 23.84 12.46
N LEU A 165 -1.94 22.67 11.82
CA LEU A 165 -3.01 21.82 11.33
C LEU A 165 -3.44 20.90 12.48
N SER A 166 -4.38 21.37 13.30
CA SER A 166 -5.03 20.50 14.27
C SER A 166 -5.92 19.49 13.53
N VAL A 167 -5.73 18.21 13.78
CA VAL A 167 -6.74 17.16 13.53
C VAL A 167 -7.59 17.01 14.78
#